data_AF-A0AA87YYG2-F1
#
_entry.id   AF-A0AA87YYG2-F1
#
_cell.length_a   1.000
_cell.length_b   1.000
_cell.length_c   1.000
_cell.angle_alpha   90.00
_cell.angle_beta   90.00
_cell.angle_gamma   90.00
#
_symmetry.space_group_name_H-M   'P 1'
#
loop_
_entity.id
_entity.type
_entity.pdbx_description
1 polymer ?
#
loop_
_entity_poly.entity_id
_entity_poly.type
_entity_poly.pdbx_seq_one_letter_code
_entity_poly.pdbx_strand_id
1 'polypeptide(L)' 'MNCKKCRTKAMKIAATESGVSSVQISGEDKDQVEVVGDKIDSVSLTRSLRKKVGYATLLSVEEVKEITKDKAQEGRH' A
#
# COMPACT_ATOMS: atom_id res chain seq x y z
N MET A 1 -6.79 9.02 10.14
CA MET A 1 -7.93 8.32 9.47
C MET A 1 -8.80 7.64 10.54
N ASN A 2 -9.76 8.35 11.15
CA ASN A 2 -10.14 8.03 12.54
C ASN A 2 -11.41 7.17 12.69
N CYS A 3 -12.02 6.71 11.58
CA CYS A 3 -13.27 5.96 11.62
C CYS A 3 -13.19 4.64 10.85
N LYS A 4 -13.88 3.59 11.32
CA LYS A 4 -13.90 2.27 10.65
C LYS A 4 -14.39 2.38 9.19
N LYS A 5 -15.44 3.16 8.96
CA LYS A 5 -15.97 3.43 7.61
C LYS A 5 -14.94 4.11 6.69
N CYS A 6 -14.12 5.00 7.25
CA CYS A 6 -13.05 5.72 6.54
C CYS A 6 -11.99 4.73 6.05
N ARG A 7 -11.54 3.84 6.95
CA ARG A 7 -10.57 2.78 6.67
C ARG A 7 -11.06 1.82 5.59
N THR A 8 -12.30 1.33 5.71
CA THR A 8 -12.91 0.46 4.69
C THR A 8 -13.02 1.16 3.34
N LYS A 9 -13.35 2.46 3.32
CA LYS A 9 -13.42 3.23 2.07
C LYS A 9 -12.05 3.42 1.43
N ALA A 10 -11.03 3.72 2.23
CA ALA A 10 -9.65 3.86 1.78
C ALA A 10 -9.12 2.56 1.17
N MET A 11 -9.28 1.42 1.87
CA MET A 11 -8.92 0.10 1.33
C MET A 11 -9.63 -0.20 0.02
N LYS A 12 -10.94 0.05 -0.07
CA LYS A 12 -11.71 -0.19 -1.30
C LYS A 12 -11.18 0.62 -2.47
N ILE A 13 -10.87 1.91 -2.26
CA ILE A 13 -10.31 2.77 -3.31
C ILE A 13 -8.96 2.23 -3.76
N ALA A 14 -8.06 1.93 -2.83
CA ALA A 14 -6.75 1.37 -3.14
C ALA A 14 -6.87 0.04 -3.89
N ALA A 15 -7.73 -0.88 -3.45
CA ALA A 15 -7.91 -2.18 -4.08
C ALA A 15 -8.56 -2.11 -5.47
N THR A 16 -9.24 -1.01 -5.80
CA THR A 16 -9.82 -0.79 -7.15
C THR A 16 -8.84 -0.15 -8.12
N GLU A 17 -7.68 0.32 -7.67
CA GLU A 17 -6.67 0.92 -8.55
C GLU A 17 -6.04 -0.18 -9.43
N SER A 18 -5.76 0.15 -10.68
CA SER A 18 -5.21 -0.83 -11.63
C SER A 18 -3.79 -1.23 -11.23
N GLY A 19 -3.48 -2.52 -11.37
CA GLY A 19 -2.15 -3.06 -11.08
C GLY A 19 -1.93 -3.43 -9.61
N VAL A 20 -2.88 -3.15 -8.71
CA VAL A 20 -2.80 -3.51 -7.30
C VAL A 20 -2.93 -5.02 -7.10
N SER A 21 -1.98 -5.58 -6.35
CA SER A 21 -1.98 -6.98 -5.92
C SER A 21 -2.34 -7.15 -4.44
N SER A 22 -1.97 -6.20 -3.58
CA SER A 22 -2.26 -6.25 -2.15
C SER A 22 -2.46 -4.84 -1.58
N VAL A 23 -3.30 -4.74 -0.56
CA VAL A 23 -3.57 -3.52 0.19
C VAL A 23 -3.63 -3.84 1.67
N GLN A 24 -2.92 -3.07 2.49
CA GLN A 24 -2.92 -3.20 3.94
C GLN A 24 -3.07 -1.84 4.61
N ILE A 25 -3.67 -1.81 5.80
CA ILE A 25 -3.60 -0.66 6.69
C ILE A 25 -2.52 -0.90 7.74
N SER A 26 -1.60 0.04 7.85
CA SER A 26 -0.47 0.05 8.78
C SER A 26 -0.39 1.36 9.56
N GLY A 27 0.70 1.57 10.30
CA GLY A 27 0.88 2.68 11.23
C GLY A 27 0.24 2.43 12.59
N GLU A 28 0.78 3.06 13.63
CA GLU A 28 0.31 2.96 15.02
C GLU A 28 -1.18 3.35 15.14
N ASP A 29 -1.57 4.42 14.44
CA ASP A 29 -2.94 4.95 14.40
C ASP A 29 -3.85 4.25 13.37
N LYS A 30 -3.32 3.26 12.64
CA LYS A 30 -4.00 2.57 11.53
C LYS A 30 -4.53 3.56 10.49
N ASP A 31 -3.67 4.48 10.09
CA ASP A 31 -3.96 5.59 9.19
C ASP A 31 -3.09 5.61 7.93
N GLN A 32 -2.15 4.68 7.80
CA GLN A 32 -1.34 4.48 6.60
C GLN A 32 -1.92 3.37 5.75
N VAL A 33 -1.91 3.55 4.43
CA VAL A 33 -2.36 2.55 3.46
C VAL A 33 -1.15 2.14 2.63
N GLU A 34 -0.72 0.91 2.82
CA GLU A 34 0.34 0.28 2.04
C GLU A 34 -0.29 -0.46 0.86
N VAL A 35 0.25 -0.25 -0.33
CA VAL A 35 -0.25 -0.84 -1.57
C VAL A 35 0.92 -1.46 -2.31
N VAL A 36 0.77 -2.72 -2.69
CA VAL A 36 1.76 -3.47 -3.47
C VAL A 36 1.12 -3.87 -4.79
N GLY A 37 1.85 -3.68 -5.89
CA GLY A 37 1.40 -4.05 -7.23
C GLY A 37 2.33 -3.53 -8.32
N ASP A 38 1.98 -3.83 -9.57
CA ASP A 38 2.75 -3.45 -10.76
C ASP A 38 2.12 -2.23 -11.44
N LYS A 39 2.93 -1.29 -11.92
CA LYS A 39 2.49 -0.09 -12.68
C LYS A 39 1.38 0.72 -12.01
N ILE A 40 1.43 0.85 -10.68
CA ILE A 40 0.49 1.68 -9.94
C ILE A 40 0.81 3.16 -10.15
N ASP A 41 -0.18 3.95 -10.57
CA ASP A 41 -0.09 5.41 -10.57
C ASP A 41 -0.33 5.93 -9.14
N SER A 42 0.77 6.13 -8.41
CA SER A 42 0.75 6.63 -7.03
C SER A 42 0.13 8.04 -6.91
N VAL A 43 0.22 8.87 -7.95
CA VAL A 43 -0.35 10.22 -7.97
C VAL A 43 -1.87 10.15 -8.13
N SER A 44 -2.36 9.35 -9.09
CA SER A 44 -3.80 9.08 -9.27
C SER A 44 -4.41 8.53 -7.99
N LEU A 45 -3.79 7.51 -7.40
CA LEU A 45 -4.26 6.88 -6.18
C LEU A 45 -4.35 7.88 -5.01
N THR A 46 -3.28 8.65 -4.78
CA THR A 46 -3.25 9.68 -3.73
C THR A 46 -4.33 10.73 -3.95
N ARG A 47 -4.55 11.15 -5.21
CA ARG A 47 -5.60 12.10 -5.57
C ARG A 47 -7.01 11.53 -5.33
N SER A 48 -7.24 10.27 -5.64
CA SER A 48 -8.49 9.56 -5.37
C SER A 48 -8.79 9.48 -3.87
N LEU A 49 -7.78 9.20 -3.05
CA LEU A 49 -7.90 9.18 -1.59
C LEU A 49 -8.20 10.58 -1.04
N ARG A 50 -7.48 11.61 -1.51
CA ARG A 50 -7.73 13.03 -1.17
C ARG A 50 -9.18 13.44 -1.41
N LYS A 51 -9.72 13.06 -2.56
CA LYS A 51 -11.08 13.42 -2.97
C LYS A 51 -12.17 12.66 -2.20
N LYS A 52 -11.96 11.37 -1.93
CA LYS A 52 -13.05 10.49 -1.44
C LYS A 52 -12.98 10.17 0.05
N VAL A 53 -11.81 10.24 0.67
CA VAL A 53 -11.60 9.86 2.08
C VAL A 53 -11.31 11.10 2.92
N GLY A 54 -10.50 12.02 2.41
CA GLY A 54 -10.02 13.20 3.12
C GLY A 54 -8.52 13.38 2.90
N TYR A 55 -7.86 14.16 3.74
CA TYR A 55 -6.42 14.43 3.59
C TYR A 55 -5.60 13.14 3.50
N ALA A 56 -4.73 13.06 2.48
CA ALA A 56 -3.83 11.95 2.25
C ALA A 56 -2.52 12.48 1.66
N THR A 57 -1.39 11.91 2.07
CA THR A 57 -0.06 12.29 1.58
C THR A 57 0.68 11.02 1.19
N LEU A 58 1.40 11.09 0.08
CA LEU A 58 2.28 10.01 -0.34
C LEU A 58 3.53 10.04 0.56
N LEU A 59 3.77 8.97 1.31
CA LEU A 59 4.87 8.90 2.28
C LEU A 59 6.15 8.34 1.64
N SER A 60 6.06 7.20 0.98
CA SER A 60 7.16 6.56 0.25
C SER A 60 6.63 5.83 -0.98
N VAL A 61 7.50 5.66 -1.98
CA VAL A 61 7.29 4.78 -3.14
C VAL A 61 8.59 4.02 -3.35
N GLU A 62 8.51 2.69 -3.25
CA GLU A 62 9.65 1.80 -3.32
C GLU A 62 9.35 0.65 -4.27
N GLU A 63 10.37 0.21 -5.00
CA GLU A 63 10.29 -0.99 -5.82
C GLU A 63 10.46 -2.22 -4.93
N VAL A 64 9.44 -3.07 -4.91
CA VAL A 64 9.51 -4.34 -4.18
C VAL A 64 10.30 -5.33 -5.04
N LYS A 65 11.58 -5.51 -4.73
CA LYS A 65 12.39 -6.59 -5.33
C LYS A 65 11.81 -7.92 -4.88
N GLU A 66 11.32 -8.74 -5.82
CA GLU A 66 11.01 -10.13 -5.51
C GLU A 66 12.26 -10.79 -4.96
N ILE A 67 12.19 -11.21 -3.69
CA ILE A 67 13.22 -12.05 -3.11
C ILE A 67 12.99 -13.44 -3.73
N THR A 68 13.57 -13.67 -4.91
CA THR A 68 13.75 -15.03 -5.42
C THR A 68 14.43 -15.81 -4.30
N LYS A 69 13.79 -16.89 -3.84
CA LYS A 69 14.28 -17.74 -2.75
C LYS A 69 15.56 -18.48 -3.18
N ASP A 70 16.66 -17.76 -3.32
CA ASP A 70 18.02 -18.29 -3.42
C ASP A 70 18.81 -17.81 -2.22
N LYS A 71 18.43 -18.32 -1.05
CA LYS A 71 19.35 -18.51 0.09
C LYS A 71 19.06 -19.88 0.70
N ALA A 72 19.34 -20.92 -0.07
CA ALA A 72 19.70 -22.20 0.49
C ALA A 72 21.06 -22.05 1.19
N GLN A 73 21.05 -22.31 2.50
CA GLN A 73 22.11 -22.83 3.36
C GLN A 73 23.58 -22.73 2.86
N GLU A 74 24.37 -21.89 3.53
CA GLU A 74 25.84 -22.03 3.62
C GLU A 74 26.27 -21.35 4.94
N GLY A 75 26.95 -21.96 5.90
CA GLY A 75 27.45 -23.32 6.10
C GLY A 75 27.94 -23.40 7.56
N ARG A 76 27.91 -24.61 8.13
CA ARG A 76 28.68 -24.96 9.32
C ARG A 76 30.17 -24.74 9.03
N HIS A 77 30.87 -24.04 9.92
CA HIS A 77 32.24 -24.38 10.30
C HIS A 77 32.37 -24.23 11.80
#